data_AF-A0A292GSW2-F1
#
_entry.id   AF-A0A292GSW2-F1
#
_cell.length_a   1.000
_cell.length_b   1.000
_cell.length_c   1.000
_cell.angle_alpha   90.00
_cell.angle_beta   90.00
_cell.angle_gamma   90.00
#
_symmetry.space_group_name_H-M   'P 1'
#
loop_
_entity.id
_entity.type
_entity.pdbx_description
1 polymer ?
#
loop_
_entity_poly.entity_id
_entity_poly.type
_entity_poly.pdbx_seq_one_letter_code
_entity_poly.pdbx_strand_id
1 'polypeptide(L)'
;MENMDMTNGLTPSRRQFVAGAALACMAASWPAAARARRPFFGRHRDLELGIQLYPLSAEVERDLQGSFAKLAKLGFKAIETAGLHGHTAAELKAAADANGLAIRGMHIPVQWHRSPQDHMLTEDVAPIIADLQTVGAKSVVMALPLLAEGTVPALDDKLLPKLRSLIGAFTEADWKRTADFLNRRGEEFRKAGIRLSYHNHNFEFAPVDGTTGWDILLRETDPALVGFEMDIGWVAAAGRDPVEVLAQAKGRVQMLHMKDIDPRTKANFVAEQISVPLGKGIVDWPKLLDLAYASGVHGYFVEQEPPFANGPFAALAQSMAYLHVVR
;
A
#
# COMPACT_ATOMS: atom_id res chain seq x y z
N MET A 1 -40.60 53.35 51.52
CA MET A 1 -39.38 52.53 51.67
C MET A 1 -38.91 52.20 50.27
N GLU A 2 -37.81 52.84 49.89
CA GLU A 2 -37.07 52.58 48.65
C GLU A 2 -36.69 51.10 48.55
N ASN A 3 -36.71 50.57 47.33
CA ASN A 3 -35.73 49.59 46.89
C ASN A 3 -35.43 49.87 45.41
N MET A 4 -34.29 50.53 45.20
CA MET A 4 -33.53 50.48 43.97
C MET A 4 -33.15 49.02 43.70
N ASP A 5 -33.49 48.50 42.54
CA ASP A 5 -32.78 47.33 41.99
C ASP A 5 -32.03 47.74 40.73
N MET A 6 -30.72 47.53 40.80
CA MET A 6 -29.73 47.94 39.81
C MET A 6 -29.53 46.82 38.81
N THR A 7 -30.24 46.86 37.69
CA THR A 7 -29.86 46.06 36.51
C THR A 7 -29.36 46.99 35.41
N ASN A 8 -28.13 47.48 35.57
CA ASN A 8 -27.34 48.02 34.46
C ASN A 8 -26.98 46.86 33.51
N GLY A 9 -27.91 46.51 32.62
CA GLY A 9 -27.65 45.63 31.49
C GLY A 9 -26.79 46.37 30.47
N LEU A 10 -25.46 46.21 30.58
CA LEU A 10 -24.52 46.64 29.55
C LEU A 10 -24.79 45.82 28.27
N THR A 11 -25.65 46.32 27.39
CA THR A 11 -25.75 45.80 26.02
C THR A 11 -24.44 46.11 25.29
N PRO A 12 -23.68 45.09 24.83
CA PRO A 12 -22.42 45.33 24.15
C PRO A 12 -22.65 46.16 22.89
N SER A 13 -21.83 47.20 22.71
CA SER A 13 -21.88 48.05 21.52
C SER A 13 -21.63 47.24 20.25
N ARG A 14 -22.16 47.69 19.10
CA ARG A 14 -21.92 47.05 17.79
C ARG A 14 -20.42 46.80 17.50
N ARG A 15 -19.53 47.68 18.00
CA ARG A 15 -18.06 47.50 17.90
C ARG A 15 -17.54 46.35 18.77
N GLN A 16 -18.07 46.18 19.98
CA GLN A 16 -17.72 45.06 20.85
C GLN A 16 -18.25 43.73 20.30
N PHE A 17 -19.42 43.73 19.68
CA PHE A 17 -19.97 42.54 19.01
C PHE A 17 -19.12 42.13 17.79
N VAL A 18 -18.75 43.08 16.92
CA VAL A 18 -17.89 42.81 15.75
C VAL A 18 -16.47 42.38 16.17
N ALA A 19 -15.90 43.00 17.21
CA ALA A 19 -14.60 42.59 17.75
C ALA A 19 -14.65 41.18 18.37
N GLY A 20 -15.73 40.86 19.11
CA GLY A 20 -15.95 39.53 19.68
C GLY A 20 -16.16 38.45 18.62
N ALA A 21 -16.91 38.74 17.56
CA ALA A 21 -17.12 37.84 16.42
C ALA A 21 -15.82 37.59 15.64
N ALA A 22 -15.01 38.63 15.41
CA ALA A 22 -13.70 38.49 14.76
C ALA A 22 -12.72 37.64 15.59
N LEU A 23 -12.68 37.82 16.91
CA LEU A 23 -11.88 37.00 17.83
C LEU A 23 -12.36 35.54 17.89
N ALA A 24 -13.66 35.29 17.86
CA ALA A 24 -14.22 33.95 17.82
C ALA A 24 -13.89 33.21 16.51
N CYS A 25 -13.96 33.89 15.36
CA CYS A 25 -13.53 33.33 14.07
C CYS A 25 -12.02 33.05 14.03
N MET A 26 -11.18 33.93 14.58
CA MET A 26 -9.74 33.67 14.69
C MET A 26 -9.43 32.48 15.61
N ALA A 27 -10.08 32.39 16.76
CA ALA A 27 -9.92 31.27 17.69
C ALA A 27 -10.43 29.94 17.13
N ALA A 28 -11.48 29.94 16.29
CA ALA A 28 -11.97 28.76 15.59
C ALA A 28 -11.07 28.34 14.40
N SER A 29 -10.39 29.30 13.76
CA SER A 29 -9.47 29.04 12.64
C SER A 29 -8.08 28.52 13.08
N TRP A 30 -7.64 28.88 14.29
CA TRP A 30 -6.34 28.48 14.83
C TRP A 30 -6.16 26.95 15.00
N PRO A 31 -7.10 26.19 15.59
CA PRO A 31 -6.96 24.73 15.71
C PRO A 31 -7.02 24.01 14.35
N ALA A 32 -7.77 24.52 13.37
CA ALA A 32 -7.79 23.96 12.01
C ALA A 32 -6.46 24.19 11.28
N ALA A 33 -5.92 25.42 11.32
CA ALA A 33 -4.62 25.75 10.74
C ALA A 33 -3.45 25.05 11.47
N ALA A 34 -3.54 24.86 12.78
CA ALA A 34 -2.55 24.11 13.56
C ALA A 34 -2.59 22.59 13.28
N ARG A 35 -3.77 22.03 12.95
CA ARG A 35 -3.93 20.63 12.56
C ARG A 35 -3.37 20.36 11.16
N ALA A 36 -3.57 21.27 10.20
CA ALA A 36 -2.99 21.19 8.85
C ALA A 36 -1.45 21.28 8.85
N ARG A 37 -0.82 21.77 9.93
CA ARG A 37 0.64 21.84 10.07
C ARG A 37 1.28 20.54 10.60
N ARG A 38 0.49 19.56 11.04
CA ARG A 38 1.04 18.28 11.53
C ARG A 38 1.38 17.37 10.35
N PRO A 39 2.42 16.52 10.50
CA PRO A 39 2.70 15.46 9.53
C PRO A 39 1.47 14.57 9.29
N PHE A 40 1.33 14.01 8.09
CA PHE A 40 0.16 13.25 7.64
C PHE A 40 -0.24 12.14 8.63
N PHE A 41 0.67 11.22 8.97
CA PHE A 41 0.41 10.15 9.94
C PHE A 41 0.20 10.67 11.38
N GLY A 42 0.62 11.91 11.67
CA GLY A 42 0.28 12.60 12.91
C GLY A 42 -1.14 13.18 12.94
N ARG A 43 -1.74 13.44 11.76
CA ARG A 43 -3.15 13.85 11.58
C ARG A 43 -4.11 12.66 11.56
N HIS A 44 -3.66 11.53 10.99
CA HIS A 44 -4.43 10.30 10.75
C HIS A 44 -3.87 9.16 11.61
N ARG A 45 -4.11 9.24 12.93
CA ARG A 45 -3.55 8.30 13.93
C ARG A 45 -4.21 6.92 13.92
N ASP A 46 -5.32 6.79 13.21
CA ASP A 46 -6.02 5.55 12.92
C ASP A 46 -5.29 4.69 11.88
N LEU A 47 -4.38 5.28 11.10
CA LEU A 47 -3.54 4.57 10.14
C LEU A 47 -2.30 3.98 10.79
N GLU A 48 -1.94 2.77 10.37
CA GLU A 48 -0.70 2.11 10.75
C GLU A 48 0.32 2.24 9.61
N LEU A 49 1.55 2.65 9.96
CA LEU A 49 2.67 2.61 9.03
C LEU A 49 3.18 1.17 8.90
N GLY A 50 3.04 0.62 7.70
CA GLY A 50 3.44 -0.74 7.35
C GLY A 50 4.68 -0.81 6.47
N ILE A 51 5.18 -2.02 6.29
CA ILE A 51 6.30 -2.39 5.42
C ILE A 51 5.95 -3.67 4.65
N GLN A 52 6.23 -3.69 3.34
CA GLN A 52 6.24 -4.92 2.55
C GLN A 52 7.61 -5.60 2.73
N LEU A 53 7.62 -6.89 3.09
CA LEU A 53 8.84 -7.65 3.42
C LEU A 53 9.60 -8.21 2.24
N TYR A 54 9.05 -8.20 1.01
CA TYR A 54 9.76 -8.65 -0.19
C TYR A 54 11.23 -8.17 -0.27
N PRO A 55 11.54 -6.86 -0.06
CA PRO A 55 12.91 -6.36 -0.12
C PRO A 55 13.83 -6.84 1.01
N LEU A 56 13.26 -7.45 2.06
CA LEU A 56 13.93 -7.97 3.24
C LEU A 56 13.89 -9.50 3.31
N SER A 57 13.48 -10.19 2.24
CA SER A 57 13.22 -11.63 2.30
C SER A 57 14.41 -12.42 2.84
N ALA A 58 15.62 -12.13 2.36
CA ALA A 58 16.84 -12.79 2.82
C ALA A 58 17.21 -12.46 4.28
N GLU A 59 16.98 -11.21 4.72
CA GLU A 59 17.20 -10.81 6.10
C GLU A 59 16.22 -11.49 7.06
N VAL A 60 14.94 -11.58 6.67
CA VAL A 60 13.87 -12.20 7.45
C VAL A 60 14.04 -13.71 7.53
N GLU A 61 14.37 -14.37 6.42
CA GLU A 61 14.67 -15.80 6.39
C GLU A 61 15.82 -16.15 7.35
N ARG A 62 16.91 -15.37 7.30
CA ARG A 62 18.11 -15.60 8.12
C ARG A 62 17.92 -15.26 9.60
N ASP A 63 17.23 -14.16 9.92
CA ASP A 63 17.10 -13.63 11.28
C ASP A 63 15.73 -12.93 11.44
N LEU A 64 14.68 -13.73 11.62
CA LEU A 64 13.31 -13.25 11.77
C LEU A 64 13.16 -12.29 12.96
N GLN A 65 13.61 -12.70 14.14
CA GLN A 65 13.47 -11.91 15.38
C GLN A 65 14.26 -10.60 15.31
N GLY A 66 15.52 -10.66 14.89
CA GLY A 66 16.36 -9.46 14.77
C GLY A 66 15.87 -8.51 13.68
N SER A 67 15.33 -9.04 12.58
CA SER A 67 14.73 -8.21 11.53
C SER A 67 13.47 -7.49 12.01
N PHE A 68 12.56 -8.18 12.69
CA PHE A 68 11.34 -7.56 13.22
C PHE A 68 11.64 -6.57 14.34
N ALA A 69 12.61 -6.85 15.21
CA ALA A 69 13.08 -5.88 16.22
C ALA A 69 13.61 -4.59 15.59
N LYS A 70 14.35 -4.68 14.47
CA LYS A 70 14.81 -3.51 13.72
C LYS A 70 13.64 -2.73 13.12
N LEU A 71 12.66 -3.41 12.53
CA LEU A 71 11.46 -2.76 11.96
C LEU A 71 10.65 -2.02 13.04
N ALA A 72 10.41 -2.65 14.18
CA ALA A 72 9.73 -2.03 15.31
C ALA A 72 10.48 -0.80 15.83
N LYS A 73 11.82 -0.88 15.92
CA LYS A 73 12.67 0.25 16.32
C LYS A 73 12.63 1.42 15.32
N LEU A 74 12.47 1.14 14.03
CA LEU A 74 12.28 2.18 13.00
C LEU A 74 10.90 2.86 13.08
N GLY A 75 9.96 2.26 13.80
CA GLY A 75 8.63 2.82 14.05
C GLY A 75 7.50 2.19 13.25
N PHE A 76 7.77 1.13 12.48
CA PHE A 76 6.72 0.35 11.82
C PHE A 76 5.78 -0.28 12.85
N LYS A 77 4.52 -0.45 12.44
CA LYS A 77 3.44 -1.06 13.24
C LYS A 77 2.77 -2.22 12.52
N ALA A 78 2.76 -2.16 11.19
CA ALA A 78 2.18 -3.20 10.35
C ALA A 78 3.25 -3.88 9.49
N ILE A 79 2.97 -5.11 9.12
CA ILE A 79 3.75 -5.92 8.19
C ILE A 79 2.82 -6.42 7.09
N GLU A 80 3.28 -6.35 5.86
CA GLU A 80 2.79 -7.16 4.77
C GLU A 80 3.90 -8.12 4.34
N THR A 81 3.62 -9.42 4.31
CA THR A 81 4.62 -10.43 3.93
C THR A 81 4.58 -10.70 2.43
N ALA A 82 5.61 -11.37 1.90
CA ALA A 82 5.62 -11.97 0.57
C ALA A 82 5.93 -13.46 0.70
N GLY A 83 4.88 -14.26 0.79
CA GLY A 83 4.94 -15.62 1.30
C GLY A 83 5.31 -15.65 2.78
N LEU A 84 5.92 -16.76 3.20
CA LEU A 84 6.29 -17.04 4.59
C LEU A 84 7.78 -16.83 4.90
N HIS A 85 8.59 -16.46 3.90
CA HIS A 85 10.02 -16.17 4.05
C HIS A 85 10.83 -17.31 4.71
N GLY A 86 10.50 -18.57 4.39
CA GLY A 86 11.18 -19.76 4.92
C GLY A 86 10.77 -20.15 6.35
N HIS A 87 9.77 -19.48 6.92
CA HIS A 87 9.22 -19.78 8.26
C HIS A 87 7.81 -20.36 8.15
N THR A 88 7.24 -20.76 9.27
CA THR A 88 5.80 -21.05 9.39
C THR A 88 5.00 -19.79 9.72
N ALA A 89 3.70 -19.80 9.42
CA ALA A 89 2.80 -18.72 9.82
C ALA A 89 2.80 -18.47 11.34
N ALA A 90 2.93 -19.54 12.15
CA ALA A 90 3.00 -19.43 13.61
C ALA A 90 4.28 -18.73 14.10
N GLU A 91 5.42 -19.02 13.49
CA GLU A 91 6.70 -18.36 13.81
C GLU A 91 6.66 -16.87 13.45
N LEU A 92 6.14 -16.54 12.27
CA LEU A 92 5.93 -15.15 11.85
C LEU A 92 5.03 -14.41 12.83
N LYS A 93 3.90 -15.01 13.22
CA LYS A 93 2.97 -14.43 14.18
C LYS A 93 3.63 -14.18 15.53
N ALA A 94 4.33 -15.17 16.07
CA ALA A 94 5.00 -15.06 17.36
C ALA A 94 6.09 -13.98 17.34
N ALA A 95 6.86 -13.89 16.26
CA ALA A 95 7.87 -12.85 16.09
C ALA A 95 7.25 -11.45 15.97
N ALA A 96 6.17 -11.31 15.22
CA ALA A 96 5.46 -10.04 15.07
C ALA A 96 4.92 -9.55 16.42
N ASP A 97 4.23 -10.44 17.16
CA ASP A 97 3.68 -10.13 18.48
C ASP A 97 4.77 -9.73 19.48
N ALA A 98 5.87 -10.48 19.52
CA ALA A 98 7.00 -10.21 20.41
C ALA A 98 7.63 -8.83 20.20
N ASN A 99 7.50 -8.28 18.99
CA ASN A 99 8.03 -6.97 18.60
C ASN A 99 6.94 -5.88 18.50
N GLY A 100 5.69 -6.18 18.87
CA GLY A 100 4.58 -5.23 18.81
C GLY A 100 4.22 -4.81 17.38
N LEU A 101 4.39 -5.73 16.42
CA LEU A 101 4.04 -5.57 15.01
C LEU A 101 2.79 -6.42 14.70
N ALA A 102 1.97 -5.96 13.77
CA ALA A 102 0.80 -6.70 13.29
C ALA A 102 0.98 -7.09 11.82
N ILE A 103 0.80 -8.37 11.50
CA ILE A 103 0.74 -8.81 10.10
C ILE A 103 -0.67 -8.48 9.57
N ARG A 104 -0.74 -7.66 8.52
CA ARG A 104 -1.99 -7.12 7.97
C ARG A 104 -2.39 -7.74 6.64
N GLY A 105 -1.41 -8.16 5.86
CA GLY A 105 -1.60 -8.78 4.56
C GLY A 105 -0.46 -9.71 4.18
N MET A 106 -0.68 -10.45 3.09
CA MET A 106 0.30 -11.34 2.49
C MET A 106 0.19 -11.30 0.98
N HIS A 107 1.29 -11.01 0.32
CA HIS A 107 1.48 -11.28 -1.10
C HIS A 107 1.72 -12.76 -1.29
N ILE A 108 0.97 -13.39 -2.18
CA ILE A 108 1.12 -14.82 -2.46
C ILE A 108 2.17 -15.02 -3.55
N PRO A 109 3.24 -15.80 -3.28
CA PRO A 109 4.30 -15.98 -4.25
C PRO A 109 3.82 -16.83 -5.43
N VAL A 110 4.56 -16.69 -6.52
CA VAL A 110 4.46 -17.53 -7.73
C VAL A 110 5.48 -18.65 -7.69
N GLN A 111 5.40 -19.62 -8.63
CA GLN A 111 6.13 -20.88 -8.52
C GLN A 111 7.65 -20.75 -8.38
N TRP A 112 8.24 -19.63 -8.82
CA TRP A 112 9.68 -19.38 -8.77
C TRP A 112 10.17 -18.50 -7.63
N HIS A 113 9.25 -17.89 -6.90
CA HIS A 113 9.57 -17.03 -5.76
C HIS A 113 8.99 -17.61 -4.45
N ARG A 114 8.69 -18.91 -4.45
CA ARG A 114 8.07 -19.59 -3.32
C ARG A 114 9.10 -20.41 -2.55
N SER A 115 8.99 -20.40 -1.23
CA SER A 115 9.61 -21.40 -0.37
C SER A 115 8.80 -22.73 -0.41
N PRO A 116 9.35 -23.85 0.07
CA PRO A 116 8.60 -25.11 0.18
C PRO A 116 7.34 -25.02 1.06
N GLN A 117 7.26 -24.05 1.95
CA GLN A 117 6.12 -23.81 2.84
C GLN A 117 5.01 -22.98 2.17
N ASP A 118 5.31 -22.32 1.05
CA ASP A 118 4.37 -21.42 0.40
C ASP A 118 3.43 -22.15 -0.56
N HIS A 119 2.19 -21.65 -0.60
CA HIS A 119 1.13 -22.11 -1.51
C HIS A 119 0.83 -21.04 -2.55
N MET A 120 0.34 -21.44 -3.73
CA MET A 120 -0.02 -20.51 -4.80
C MET A 120 -1.53 -20.31 -4.91
N LEU A 121 -1.95 -19.14 -5.39
CA LEU A 121 -3.36 -18.87 -5.69
C LEU A 121 -3.96 -19.80 -6.77
N THR A 122 -3.12 -20.44 -7.59
CA THR A 122 -3.55 -21.40 -8.61
C THR A 122 -3.77 -22.81 -8.06
N GLU A 123 -3.38 -23.07 -6.81
CA GLU A 123 -3.55 -24.36 -6.13
C GLU A 123 -4.83 -24.35 -5.25
N ASP A 124 -4.93 -25.28 -4.30
CA ASP A 124 -5.91 -25.18 -3.22
C ASP A 124 -5.56 -24.00 -2.31
N VAL A 125 -6.52 -23.11 -2.06
CA VAL A 125 -6.33 -21.90 -1.25
C VAL A 125 -6.60 -22.14 0.24
N ALA A 126 -7.11 -23.31 0.64
CA ALA A 126 -7.38 -23.60 2.04
C ALA A 126 -6.15 -23.46 2.95
N PRO A 127 -4.93 -23.89 2.57
CA PRO A 127 -3.73 -23.64 3.36
C PRO A 127 -3.40 -22.14 3.50
N ILE A 128 -3.53 -21.36 2.41
CA ILE A 128 -3.31 -19.91 2.44
C ILE A 128 -4.27 -19.24 3.44
N ILE A 129 -5.55 -19.64 3.42
CA ILE A 129 -6.56 -19.14 4.37
C ILE A 129 -6.15 -19.48 5.82
N ALA A 130 -5.68 -20.70 6.08
CA ALA A 130 -5.24 -21.12 7.40
C ALA A 130 -4.03 -20.33 7.90
N ASP A 131 -3.05 -20.05 7.03
CA ASP A 131 -1.89 -19.23 7.36
C ASP A 131 -2.30 -17.79 7.66
N LEU A 132 -3.15 -17.18 6.83
CA LEU A 132 -3.70 -15.83 7.05
C LEU A 132 -4.46 -15.73 8.37
N GLN A 133 -5.27 -16.73 8.70
CA GLN A 133 -5.98 -16.81 9.98
C GLN A 133 -5.01 -16.95 11.16
N THR A 134 -3.95 -17.74 11.00
CA THR A 134 -2.90 -17.93 12.02
C THR A 134 -2.19 -16.61 12.32
N VAL A 135 -1.81 -15.86 11.28
CA VAL A 135 -1.17 -14.55 11.47
C VAL A 135 -2.15 -13.44 11.84
N GLY A 136 -3.46 -13.67 11.69
CA GLY A 136 -4.52 -12.69 11.95
C GLY A 136 -4.69 -11.64 10.84
N ALA A 137 -4.17 -11.90 9.65
CA ALA A 137 -4.28 -11.03 8.49
C ALA A 137 -5.65 -11.17 7.83
N LYS A 138 -6.14 -10.06 7.26
CA LYS A 138 -7.45 -10.01 6.56
C LYS A 138 -7.32 -9.63 5.09
N SER A 139 -6.10 -9.52 4.59
CA SER A 139 -5.80 -9.17 3.22
C SER A 139 -4.88 -10.22 2.60
N VAL A 140 -5.16 -10.57 1.36
CA VAL A 140 -4.31 -11.41 0.52
C VAL A 140 -4.14 -10.75 -0.83
N VAL A 141 -2.93 -10.77 -1.38
CA VAL A 141 -2.59 -9.99 -2.57
C VAL A 141 -2.00 -10.88 -3.65
N MET A 142 -2.52 -10.73 -4.87
CA MET A 142 -1.93 -11.25 -6.09
C MET A 142 -1.10 -10.15 -6.76
N ALA A 143 0.20 -10.37 -6.93
CA ALA A 143 1.14 -9.35 -7.44
C ALA A 143 1.61 -9.58 -8.88
N LEU A 144 1.10 -10.61 -9.56
CA LEU A 144 1.38 -10.92 -10.95
C LEU A 144 0.09 -11.37 -11.64
N PRO A 145 -0.10 -11.07 -12.94
CA PRO A 145 -1.29 -11.51 -13.66
C PRO A 145 -1.26 -13.00 -13.95
N LEU A 146 -2.42 -13.58 -14.28
CA LEU A 146 -2.53 -15.01 -14.54
C LEU A 146 -1.85 -15.34 -15.88
N LEU A 147 -0.73 -16.06 -15.82
CA LEU A 147 -0.08 -16.62 -16.99
C LEU A 147 -0.87 -17.84 -17.51
N ALA A 148 -0.88 -18.07 -18.82
CA ALA A 148 -1.59 -19.22 -19.39
C ALA A 148 -1.01 -20.55 -18.87
N GLU A 149 -1.87 -21.55 -18.70
CA GLU A 149 -1.47 -22.86 -18.17
C GLU A 149 -0.34 -23.47 -19.02
N GLY A 150 0.71 -23.99 -18.37
CA GLY A 150 1.89 -24.54 -19.04
C GLY A 150 2.89 -23.51 -19.58
N THR A 151 2.66 -22.20 -19.43
CA THR A 151 3.60 -21.18 -19.92
C THR A 151 4.91 -21.11 -19.15
N VAL A 152 5.05 -21.80 -18.00
CA VAL A 152 6.34 -21.85 -17.28
C VAL A 152 6.55 -23.15 -16.47
N PRO A 153 7.42 -24.07 -16.95
CA PRO A 153 8.30 -24.85 -16.06
C PRO A 153 9.81 -24.75 -16.40
N ALA A 154 10.61 -24.96 -15.34
CA ALA A 154 12.07 -24.85 -15.16
C ALA A 154 12.67 -23.43 -15.28
N LEU A 155 12.95 -22.84 -14.12
CA LEU A 155 13.65 -21.57 -13.95
C LEU A 155 15.11 -21.67 -14.37
N ASP A 156 15.51 -20.79 -15.28
CA ASP A 156 16.89 -20.32 -15.38
C ASP A 156 16.91 -18.78 -15.26
N ASP A 157 18.10 -18.20 -15.06
CA ASP A 157 18.30 -16.76 -14.90
C ASP A 157 17.85 -15.93 -16.13
N LYS A 158 17.45 -16.58 -17.23
CA LYS A 158 16.92 -15.94 -18.44
C LYS A 158 15.40 -15.83 -18.45
N LEU A 159 14.71 -16.34 -17.43
CA LEU A 159 13.25 -16.36 -17.35
C LEU A 159 12.67 -14.97 -17.03
N LEU A 160 13.27 -14.20 -16.13
CA LEU A 160 12.72 -12.91 -15.70
C LEU A 160 12.58 -11.88 -16.84
N PRO A 161 13.58 -11.68 -17.73
CA PRO A 161 13.41 -10.83 -18.90
C PRO A 161 12.34 -11.32 -19.87
N LYS A 162 12.24 -12.65 -20.07
CA LYS A 162 11.20 -13.25 -20.91
C LYS A 162 9.81 -13.08 -20.33
N LEU A 163 9.66 -13.26 -19.03
CA LEU A 163 8.38 -13.07 -18.33
C LEU A 163 7.91 -11.63 -18.45
N ARG A 164 8.80 -10.66 -18.23
CA ARG A 164 8.50 -9.23 -18.41
C ARG A 164 8.05 -8.92 -19.84
N SER A 165 8.73 -9.49 -20.83
CA SER A 165 8.34 -9.35 -22.24
C SER A 165 7.02 -10.05 -22.57
N LEU A 166 6.72 -11.20 -21.95
CA LEU A 166 5.46 -11.92 -22.15
C LEU A 166 4.28 -11.13 -21.58
N ILE A 167 4.42 -10.64 -20.34
CA ILE A 167 3.37 -9.85 -19.70
C ILE A 167 3.14 -8.52 -20.44
N GLY A 168 4.21 -7.87 -20.90
CA GLY A 168 4.11 -6.67 -21.73
C GLY A 168 3.41 -6.90 -23.09
N ALA A 169 3.20 -8.15 -23.49
CA ALA A 169 2.48 -8.54 -24.71
C ALA A 169 1.08 -9.11 -24.43
N PHE A 170 0.55 -8.98 -23.21
CA PHE A 170 -0.80 -9.44 -22.85
C PHE A 170 -1.86 -8.75 -23.70
N THR A 171 -2.80 -9.54 -24.20
CA THR A 171 -3.99 -9.07 -24.92
C THR A 171 -5.11 -8.71 -23.94
N GLU A 172 -6.19 -8.07 -24.44
CA GLU A 172 -7.38 -7.81 -23.61
C GLU A 172 -7.95 -9.11 -23.02
N ALA A 173 -7.89 -10.22 -23.78
CA ALA A 173 -8.36 -11.53 -23.33
C ALA A 173 -7.52 -12.08 -22.16
N ASP A 174 -6.23 -11.81 -22.10
CA ASP A 174 -5.36 -12.26 -21.00
C ASP A 174 -5.66 -11.49 -19.70
N TRP A 175 -5.90 -10.19 -19.80
CA TRP A 175 -6.33 -9.38 -18.67
C TRP A 175 -7.73 -9.76 -18.16
N LYS A 176 -8.68 -10.02 -19.07
CA LYS A 176 -10.01 -10.54 -18.70
C LYS A 176 -9.92 -11.89 -18.00
N ARG A 177 -9.05 -12.79 -18.47
CA ARG A 177 -8.80 -14.08 -17.80
C ARG A 177 -8.27 -13.90 -16.39
N THR A 178 -7.39 -12.91 -16.18
CA THR A 178 -6.89 -12.53 -14.85
C THR A 178 -8.01 -11.99 -13.96
N ALA A 179 -8.86 -11.09 -14.47
CA ALA A 179 -10.02 -10.59 -13.74
C ALA A 179 -11.00 -11.70 -13.32
N ASP A 180 -11.33 -12.61 -14.24
CA ASP A 180 -12.19 -13.75 -13.95
C ASP A 180 -11.60 -14.66 -12.87
N PHE A 181 -10.29 -14.89 -12.91
CA PHE A 181 -9.58 -15.65 -11.89
C PHE A 181 -9.64 -14.96 -10.51
N LEU A 182 -9.38 -13.66 -10.46
CA LEU A 182 -9.47 -12.86 -9.24
C LEU A 182 -10.89 -12.89 -8.66
N ASN A 183 -11.94 -12.76 -9.48
CA ASN A 183 -13.32 -12.84 -9.00
C ASN A 183 -13.60 -14.21 -8.35
N ARG A 184 -13.24 -15.32 -9.02
CA ARG A 184 -13.43 -16.67 -8.47
C ARG A 184 -12.70 -16.87 -7.14
N ARG A 185 -11.43 -16.48 -7.05
CA ARG A 185 -10.66 -16.57 -5.79
C ARG A 185 -11.18 -15.61 -4.72
N GLY A 186 -11.63 -14.43 -5.11
CA GLY A 186 -12.26 -13.46 -4.22
C GLY A 186 -13.49 -14.03 -3.52
N GLU A 187 -14.30 -14.86 -4.19
CA GLU A 187 -15.41 -15.55 -3.55
C GLU A 187 -14.97 -16.53 -2.46
N GLU A 188 -13.89 -17.27 -2.69
CA GLU A 188 -13.33 -18.24 -1.74
C GLU A 188 -12.78 -17.53 -0.49
N PHE A 189 -11.94 -16.50 -0.68
CA PHE A 189 -11.39 -15.73 0.44
C PHE A 189 -12.47 -14.96 1.20
N ARG A 190 -13.48 -14.42 0.51
CA ARG A 190 -14.59 -13.71 1.15
C ARG A 190 -15.35 -14.60 2.14
N LYS A 191 -15.52 -15.89 1.85
CA LYS A 191 -16.17 -16.86 2.78
C LYS A 191 -15.40 -16.99 4.10
N ALA A 192 -14.09 -16.75 4.08
CA ALA A 192 -13.22 -16.74 5.26
C ALA A 192 -13.07 -15.33 5.90
N GLY A 193 -13.78 -14.31 5.41
CA GLY A 193 -13.66 -12.93 5.89
C GLY A 193 -12.34 -12.26 5.48
N ILE A 194 -11.68 -12.78 4.45
CA ILE A 194 -10.42 -12.27 3.91
C ILE A 194 -10.71 -11.55 2.59
N ARG A 195 -10.07 -10.40 2.38
CA ARG A 195 -10.17 -9.60 1.16
C ARG A 195 -9.03 -9.94 0.21
N LEU A 196 -9.35 -10.36 -1.00
CA LEU A 196 -8.37 -10.48 -2.09
C LEU A 196 -8.16 -9.11 -2.75
N SER A 197 -6.91 -8.75 -2.99
CA SER A 197 -6.54 -7.58 -3.77
C SER A 197 -5.54 -7.92 -4.88
N TYR A 198 -5.50 -7.09 -5.93
CA TYR A 198 -4.47 -7.15 -6.96
C TYR A 198 -3.47 -5.99 -6.78
N HIS A 199 -2.18 -6.29 -6.90
CA HIS A 199 -1.07 -5.33 -6.85
C HIS A 199 -0.48 -5.11 -8.23
N ASN A 200 -0.43 -3.86 -8.67
CA ASN A 200 0.11 -3.51 -9.98
C ASN A 200 1.63 -3.36 -9.97
N HIS A 201 2.21 -3.62 -11.14
CA HIS A 201 3.51 -3.11 -11.54
C HIS A 201 3.31 -2.05 -12.63
N ASN A 202 4.28 -1.90 -13.54
CA ASN A 202 4.18 -0.95 -14.65
C ASN A 202 3.59 -1.59 -15.92
N PHE A 203 3.69 -2.91 -16.10
CA PHE A 203 3.22 -3.59 -17.30
C PHE A 203 1.69 -3.61 -17.44
N GLU A 204 0.94 -3.46 -16.35
CA GLU A 204 -0.52 -3.28 -16.38
C GLU A 204 -0.93 -2.02 -17.15
N PHE A 205 -0.04 -1.04 -17.24
CA PHE A 205 -0.27 0.22 -17.94
C PHE A 205 0.20 0.19 -19.40
N ALA A 206 0.73 -0.94 -19.87
CA ALA A 206 1.01 -1.13 -21.29
C ALA A 206 -0.27 -0.95 -22.12
N PRO A 207 -0.22 -0.23 -23.26
CA PRO A 207 -1.38 -0.09 -24.12
C PRO A 207 -1.85 -1.44 -24.68
N VAL A 208 -3.15 -1.72 -24.53
CA VAL A 208 -3.82 -2.91 -25.07
C VAL A 208 -5.15 -2.46 -25.68
N ASP A 209 -5.29 -2.59 -27.00
CA ASP A 209 -6.54 -2.29 -27.74
C ASP A 209 -7.21 -0.94 -27.37
N GLY A 210 -6.41 0.12 -27.21
CA GLY A 210 -6.91 1.46 -26.87
C GLY A 210 -7.21 1.69 -25.38
N THR A 211 -6.92 0.71 -24.51
CA THR A 211 -7.01 0.80 -23.05
C THR A 211 -5.73 0.25 -22.40
N THR A 212 -5.79 -0.17 -21.13
CA THR A 212 -4.68 -0.80 -20.40
C THR A 212 -5.17 -2.01 -19.60
N GLY A 213 -4.26 -2.90 -19.21
CA GLY A 213 -4.55 -4.01 -18.31
C GLY A 213 -5.14 -3.54 -16.98
N TRP A 214 -4.61 -2.44 -16.43
CA TRP A 214 -5.13 -1.80 -15.22
C TRP A 214 -6.61 -1.41 -15.35
N ASP A 215 -6.98 -0.72 -16.44
CA ASP A 215 -8.37 -0.31 -16.69
C ASP A 215 -9.30 -1.51 -16.88
N ILE A 216 -8.81 -2.56 -17.55
CA ILE A 216 -9.56 -3.82 -17.72
C ILE A 216 -9.77 -4.47 -16.35
N LEU A 217 -8.74 -4.63 -15.53
CA LEU A 217 -8.88 -5.22 -14.19
C LEU A 217 -9.85 -4.42 -13.31
N LEU A 218 -9.78 -3.09 -13.33
CA LEU A 218 -10.74 -2.25 -12.63
C LEU A 218 -12.18 -2.48 -13.12
N ARG A 219 -12.41 -2.58 -14.43
CA ARG A 219 -13.76 -2.75 -14.98
C ARG A 219 -14.34 -4.15 -14.75
N GLU A 220 -13.51 -5.19 -14.92
CA GLU A 220 -13.96 -6.58 -15.03
C GLU A 220 -13.94 -7.32 -13.68
N THR A 221 -13.34 -6.75 -12.63
CA THR A 221 -13.40 -7.31 -11.27
C THR A 221 -14.54 -6.74 -10.44
N ASP A 222 -15.25 -7.59 -9.71
CA ASP A 222 -16.33 -7.20 -8.82
C ASP A 222 -15.76 -6.47 -7.57
N PRO A 223 -16.14 -5.21 -7.30
CA PRO A 223 -15.67 -4.47 -6.13
C PRO A 223 -16.03 -5.11 -4.78
N ALA A 224 -17.02 -6.00 -4.72
CA ALA A 224 -17.35 -6.76 -3.52
C ALA A 224 -16.37 -7.91 -3.25
N LEU A 225 -15.69 -8.41 -4.29
CA LEU A 225 -14.80 -9.57 -4.24
C LEU A 225 -13.32 -9.17 -4.26
N VAL A 226 -12.96 -8.15 -5.03
CA VAL A 226 -11.57 -7.79 -5.35
C VAL A 226 -11.30 -6.31 -5.06
N GLY A 227 -10.31 -6.07 -4.21
CA GLY A 227 -9.69 -4.76 -3.97
C GLY A 227 -8.44 -4.55 -4.82
N PHE A 228 -7.81 -3.39 -4.67
CA PHE A 228 -6.52 -3.09 -5.29
C PHE A 228 -5.55 -2.56 -4.25
N GLU A 229 -4.30 -3.03 -4.36
CA GLU A 229 -3.14 -2.42 -3.74
C GLU A 229 -2.35 -1.68 -4.81
N MET A 230 -2.39 -0.35 -4.78
CA MET A 230 -1.75 0.43 -5.83
C MET A 230 -0.28 0.69 -5.49
N ASP A 231 0.62 0.28 -6.37
CA ASP A 231 2.04 0.63 -6.26
C ASP A 231 2.31 1.96 -6.93
N ILE A 232 2.65 2.92 -6.09
CA ILE A 232 2.86 4.30 -6.51
C ILE A 232 4.09 4.44 -7.39
N GLY A 233 5.17 3.73 -7.04
CA GLY A 233 6.43 3.79 -7.77
C GLY A 233 6.30 3.17 -9.15
N TRP A 234 5.62 2.04 -9.24
CA TRP A 234 5.39 1.39 -10.53
C TRP A 234 4.45 2.17 -11.45
N VAL A 235 3.42 2.83 -10.92
CA VAL A 235 2.59 3.77 -11.70
C VAL A 235 3.45 4.89 -12.28
N ALA A 236 4.32 5.48 -11.47
CA ALA A 236 5.24 6.52 -11.92
C ALA A 236 6.26 5.98 -12.95
N ALA A 237 6.74 4.75 -12.78
CA ALA A 237 7.65 4.08 -13.71
C ALA A 237 6.99 3.74 -15.06
N ALA A 238 5.65 3.65 -15.10
CA ALA A 238 4.88 3.58 -16.34
C ALA A 238 4.71 4.95 -17.04
N GLY A 239 5.26 6.03 -16.46
CA GLY A 239 5.10 7.40 -16.98
C GLY A 239 3.72 8.00 -16.73
N ARG A 240 2.94 7.44 -15.80
CA ARG A 240 1.63 7.95 -15.39
C ARG A 240 1.75 8.77 -14.11
N ASP A 241 0.86 9.73 -13.89
CA ASP A 241 0.76 10.43 -12.59
C ASP A 241 0.01 9.55 -11.58
N PRO A 242 0.64 9.10 -10.48
CA PRO A 242 -0.02 8.28 -9.47
C PRO A 242 -1.23 8.95 -8.82
N VAL A 243 -1.26 10.28 -8.73
CA VAL A 243 -2.39 11.02 -8.18
C VAL A 243 -3.60 10.91 -9.10
N GLU A 244 -3.40 11.02 -10.41
CA GLU A 244 -4.47 10.89 -11.39
C GLU A 244 -5.00 9.45 -11.45
N VAL A 245 -4.11 8.45 -11.45
CA VAL A 245 -4.50 7.03 -11.45
C VAL A 245 -5.30 6.68 -10.19
N LEU A 246 -4.85 7.15 -9.01
CA LEU A 246 -5.60 6.95 -7.77
C LEU A 246 -6.97 7.62 -7.79
N ALA A 247 -7.08 8.83 -8.34
CA ALA A 247 -8.34 9.54 -8.45
C ALA A 247 -9.34 8.80 -9.36
N GLN A 248 -8.85 8.20 -10.45
CA GLN A 248 -9.66 7.39 -11.37
C GLN A 248 -10.11 6.07 -10.72
N ALA A 249 -9.28 5.48 -9.86
CA ALA A 249 -9.57 4.23 -9.15
C ALA A 249 -10.20 4.44 -7.76
N LYS A 250 -10.81 5.61 -7.50
CA LYS A 250 -11.39 5.96 -6.20
C LYS A 250 -12.38 4.90 -5.72
N GLY A 251 -12.20 4.45 -4.47
CA GLY A 251 -13.04 3.42 -3.84
C GLY A 251 -12.69 1.97 -4.24
N ARG A 252 -11.77 1.77 -5.20
CA ARG A 252 -11.24 0.45 -5.57
C ARG A 252 -9.91 0.15 -4.90
N VAL A 253 -9.07 1.16 -4.74
CA VAL A 253 -7.78 1.07 -4.05
C VAL A 253 -7.99 1.11 -2.54
N GLN A 254 -7.50 0.09 -1.84
CA GLN A 254 -7.63 -0.09 -0.40
C GLN A 254 -6.29 0.04 0.32
N MET A 255 -5.21 -0.32 -0.37
CA MET A 255 -3.86 -0.35 0.14
C MET A 255 -2.90 0.31 -0.86
N LEU A 256 -1.77 0.80 -0.37
CA LEU A 256 -0.71 1.36 -1.21
C LEU A 256 0.61 0.70 -0.87
N HIS A 257 1.37 0.39 -1.92
CA HIS A 257 2.83 0.30 -1.83
C HIS A 257 3.42 1.69 -2.00
N MET A 258 3.88 2.25 -0.89
CA MET A 258 4.58 3.53 -0.83
C MET A 258 6.01 3.34 -1.31
N LYS A 259 6.18 3.44 -2.63
CA LYS A 259 7.46 3.33 -3.34
C LYS A 259 7.73 4.62 -4.12
N ASP A 260 8.94 5.16 -3.99
CA ASP A 260 9.37 6.36 -4.73
C ASP A 260 10.44 5.98 -5.76
N ILE A 261 10.52 6.78 -6.83
CA ILE A 261 11.41 6.49 -7.96
C ILE A 261 12.25 7.70 -8.33
N ASP A 262 13.51 7.43 -8.68
CA ASP A 262 14.46 8.45 -9.10
C ASP A 262 14.02 9.10 -10.42
N PRO A 263 14.20 10.43 -10.59
CA PRO A 263 13.90 11.13 -11.85
C PRO A 263 14.61 10.58 -13.10
N ARG A 264 15.68 9.80 -12.92
CA ARG A 264 16.39 9.12 -14.01
C ARG A 264 15.63 7.91 -14.54
N THR A 265 14.66 7.38 -13.80
CA THR A 265 13.78 6.30 -14.26
C THR A 265 13.10 6.71 -15.56
N LYS A 266 13.18 5.86 -16.58
CA LYS A 266 12.51 6.08 -17.87
C LYS A 266 11.21 5.30 -17.90
N ALA A 267 10.17 5.95 -18.43
CA ALA A 267 8.87 5.32 -18.59
C ALA A 267 9.01 4.02 -19.40
N ASN A 268 8.50 2.92 -18.87
CA ASN A 268 8.55 1.60 -19.49
C ASN A 268 7.42 0.70 -18.96
N PHE A 269 7.27 -0.47 -19.58
CA PHE A 269 6.26 -1.48 -19.23
C PHE A 269 6.90 -2.87 -19.03
N VAL A 270 8.17 -2.92 -18.63
CA VAL A 270 8.96 -4.16 -18.54
C VAL A 270 9.55 -4.37 -17.14
N ALA A 271 8.87 -3.87 -16.11
CA ALA A 271 9.26 -3.96 -14.70
C ALA A 271 10.70 -3.48 -14.42
N GLU A 272 11.06 -2.32 -14.99
CA GLU A 272 12.32 -1.63 -14.70
C GLU A 272 12.05 -0.29 -14.01
N GLN A 273 12.84 0.03 -12.99
CA GLN A 273 12.83 1.33 -12.32
C GLN A 273 14.13 1.56 -11.57
N ILE A 274 14.36 2.81 -11.15
CA ILE A 274 15.40 3.15 -10.17
C ILE A 274 14.69 3.58 -8.90
N SER A 275 14.50 2.66 -7.96
CA SER A 275 13.80 2.92 -6.71
C SER A 275 14.69 3.69 -5.72
N VAL A 276 14.10 4.62 -4.97
CA VAL A 276 14.79 5.45 -3.97
C VAL A 276 13.95 5.56 -2.70
N PRO A 277 14.57 5.92 -1.55
CA PRO A 277 13.80 6.20 -0.34
C PRO A 277 12.74 7.27 -0.55
N LEU A 278 11.64 7.17 0.20
CA LEU A 278 10.52 8.10 0.09
C LEU A 278 10.96 9.56 0.30
N GLY A 279 10.48 10.46 -0.56
CA GLY A 279 10.82 11.88 -0.54
C GLY A 279 12.16 12.21 -1.20
N LYS A 280 12.79 11.23 -1.86
CA LYS A 280 13.98 11.43 -2.70
C LYS A 280 13.70 11.28 -4.19
N GLY A 281 12.50 10.84 -4.56
CA GLY A 281 12.11 10.65 -5.94
C GLY A 281 11.19 11.74 -6.46
N ILE A 282 10.31 11.35 -7.39
CA ILE A 282 9.46 12.26 -8.16
C ILE A 282 8.01 12.34 -7.68
N VAL A 283 7.60 11.48 -6.74
CA VAL A 283 6.20 11.39 -6.32
C VAL A 283 5.81 12.58 -5.42
N ASP A 284 4.69 13.23 -5.73
CA ASP A 284 4.07 14.24 -4.86
C ASP A 284 3.31 13.59 -3.69
N TRP A 285 4.07 13.10 -2.70
CA TRP A 285 3.52 12.40 -1.53
C TRP A 285 2.51 13.21 -0.72
N PRO A 286 2.70 14.52 -0.42
CA PRO A 286 1.68 15.33 0.24
C PRO A 286 0.30 15.20 -0.41
N LYS A 287 0.23 15.47 -1.72
CA LYS A 287 -1.01 15.43 -2.48
C LYS A 287 -1.58 14.01 -2.56
N LEU A 288 -0.73 13.03 -2.79
CA LEU A 288 -1.11 11.63 -2.92
C LEU A 288 -1.68 11.07 -1.62
N LEU A 289 -1.03 11.32 -0.48
CA LEU A 289 -1.44 10.78 0.83
C LEU A 289 -2.80 11.35 1.25
N ASP A 290 -3.01 12.66 1.09
CA ASP A 290 -4.30 13.30 1.38
C ASP A 290 -5.41 12.75 0.47
N LEU A 291 -5.12 12.55 -0.83
CA LEU A 291 -6.08 11.93 -1.76
C LEU A 291 -6.38 10.47 -1.38
N ALA A 292 -5.36 9.69 -1.02
CA ALA A 292 -5.50 8.29 -0.64
C ALA A 292 -6.42 8.15 0.57
N TYR A 293 -6.17 8.92 1.63
CA TYR A 293 -7.02 8.91 2.81
C TYR A 293 -8.46 9.32 2.47
N ALA A 294 -8.64 10.40 1.71
CA ALA A 294 -9.97 10.86 1.27
C ALA A 294 -10.69 9.86 0.34
N SER A 295 -9.95 8.93 -0.26
CA SER A 295 -10.46 7.88 -1.15
C SER A 295 -10.74 6.55 -0.44
N GLY A 296 -10.47 6.46 0.88
CA GLY A 296 -10.75 5.27 1.69
C GLY A 296 -9.59 4.25 1.75
N VAL A 297 -8.39 4.64 1.33
CA VAL A 297 -7.19 3.83 1.53
C VAL A 297 -6.90 3.73 3.02
N HIS A 298 -6.63 2.51 3.49
CA HIS A 298 -6.32 2.22 4.89
C HIS A 298 -5.04 1.40 5.08
N GLY A 299 -4.53 0.73 4.04
CA GLY A 299 -3.22 0.07 4.06
C GLY A 299 -2.13 0.96 3.46
N TYR A 300 -1.02 1.14 4.18
CA TYR A 300 0.11 1.96 3.74
C TYR A 300 1.41 1.21 4.04
N PHE A 301 1.98 0.56 3.02
CA PHE A 301 3.17 -0.27 3.16
C PHE A 301 4.36 0.36 2.43
N VAL A 302 5.42 0.72 3.15
CA VAL A 302 6.68 1.16 2.53
C VAL A 302 7.25 0.00 1.73
N GLU A 303 7.77 0.27 0.54
CA GLU A 303 8.56 -0.69 -0.23
C GLU A 303 9.64 0.03 -1.03
N GLN A 304 10.78 -0.62 -1.28
CA GLN A 304 11.83 -0.12 -2.16
C GLN A 304 12.55 -1.30 -2.83
N GLU A 305 12.80 -1.19 -4.13
CA GLU A 305 13.58 -2.20 -4.86
C GLU A 305 15.09 -2.08 -4.57
N PRO A 306 15.85 -3.19 -4.63
CA PRO A 306 17.30 -3.13 -4.75
C PRO A 306 17.75 -2.48 -6.07
N PRO A 307 18.99 -1.99 -6.16
CA PRO A 307 20.04 -2.04 -5.15
C PRO A 307 19.89 -1.00 -4.04
N PHE A 308 20.32 -1.34 -2.82
CA PHE A 308 20.38 -0.43 -1.68
C PHE A 308 21.79 0.11 -1.49
N ALA A 309 21.96 1.44 -1.48
CA ALA A 309 23.27 2.07 -1.30
C ALA A 309 23.98 1.64 0.00
N ASN A 310 23.23 1.53 1.10
CA ASN A 310 23.75 1.19 2.44
C ASN A 310 22.96 0.04 3.10
N GLY A 311 22.42 -0.87 2.29
CA GLY A 311 21.54 -1.96 2.75
C GLY A 311 20.09 -1.52 2.99
N PRO A 312 19.16 -2.47 3.06
CA PRO A 312 17.73 -2.17 3.01
C PRO A 312 17.22 -1.45 4.26
N PHE A 313 17.69 -1.82 5.47
CA PHE A 313 17.28 -1.13 6.71
C PHE A 313 17.70 0.36 6.75
N ALA A 314 18.84 0.72 6.16
CA ALA A 314 19.27 2.11 6.09
C ALA A 314 18.40 2.92 5.11
N ALA A 315 17.96 2.29 4.02
CA ALA A 315 17.02 2.89 3.07
C ALA A 315 15.64 3.10 3.73
N LEU A 316 15.14 2.09 4.46
CA LEU A 316 13.89 2.20 5.24
C LEU A 316 13.96 3.30 6.30
N ALA A 317 15.09 3.46 6.99
CA ALA A 317 15.28 4.55 7.95
C ALA A 317 15.12 5.94 7.30
N GLN A 318 15.58 6.12 6.05
CA GLN A 318 15.40 7.37 5.32
C GLN A 318 13.94 7.59 4.95
N SER A 319 13.25 6.56 4.45
CA SER A 319 11.81 6.64 4.16
C SER A 319 10.99 6.96 5.41
N MET A 320 11.28 6.31 6.54
CA MET A 320 10.60 6.59 7.81
C MET A 320 10.88 8.01 8.32
N ALA A 321 12.11 8.51 8.18
CA ALA A 321 12.42 9.89 8.54
C ALA A 321 11.59 10.90 7.71
N TYR A 322 11.37 10.64 6.43
CA TYR A 322 10.50 11.45 5.58
C TYR A 322 9.03 11.37 6.00
N LEU A 323 8.50 10.15 6.23
CA LEU A 323 7.11 9.95 6.63
C LEU A 323 6.74 10.59 7.97
N HIS A 324 7.72 10.77 8.87
CA HIS A 324 7.52 11.51 10.11
C HIS A 324 7.35 13.02 9.93
N VAL A 325 7.71 13.58 8.76
CA VAL A 325 7.70 15.03 8.52
C VAL A 325 6.83 15.46 7.34
N VAL A 326 6.45 14.56 6.43
CA VAL A 326 5.57 14.85 5.29
C VAL A 326 4.21 15.36 5.77
N ARG A 327 3.73 16.46 5.20
CA ARG A 327 2.51 17.17 5.60
C ARG A 327 1.55 17.30 4.44
#